data_AF-A0A8T5BTI6-F1
#
_entry.id   AF-A0A8T5BTI6-F1
#
_cell.length_a   1.000
_cell.length_b   1.000
_cell.length_c   1.000
_cell.angle_alpha   90.00
_cell.angle_beta   90.00
_cell.angle_gamma   90.00
#
_symmetry.space_group_name_H-M   'P 1'
#
loop_
_entity.id
_entity.type
_entity.pdbx_description
1 polymer ?
#
loop_
_entity_poly.entity_id
_entity_poly.type
_entity_poly.pdbx_seq_one_letter_code
_entity_poly.pdbx_strand_id
1 'polypeptide(L)'
;MKISDEEFLNLIKAQKELEVKVANELGLTIENAKNEVVKLLLDVIRMDSIKHAHILQSLEDIIKGKIFSYVEKTELKNALEKHIIKEQEMLSKIEEITKKVEENHVKLILDGILNEEQRHHASLKQLYEFLERIEGLTEEDLWDYLNRWANFST
;
A
#
# COMPACT_ATOMS: atom_id res chain seq x y z
N MET A 1 -16.22 6.71 21.03
CA MET A 1 -16.95 5.98 19.95
C MET A 1 -18.39 5.68 20.42
N LYS A 2 -19.31 5.29 19.52
CA LYS A 2 -20.68 4.87 19.88
C LYS A 2 -20.74 3.48 20.53
N ILE A 3 -19.65 2.72 20.45
CA ILE A 3 -19.46 1.38 21.01
C ILE A 3 -18.19 1.40 21.89
N SER A 4 -18.00 0.37 22.73
CA SER A 4 -16.78 0.24 23.53
C SER A 4 -15.56 -0.09 22.67
N ASP A 5 -14.36 0.18 23.17
CA ASP A 5 -13.12 -0.14 22.46
C ASP A 5 -12.99 -1.66 22.25
N GLU A 6 -13.40 -2.48 23.22
CA GLU A 6 -13.41 -3.94 23.09
C GLU A 6 -14.36 -4.42 21.98
N GLU A 7 -15.57 -3.83 21.91
CA GLU A 7 -16.53 -4.14 20.86
C GLU A 7 -16.02 -3.72 19.49
N PHE A 8 -15.42 -2.52 19.39
CA PHE A 8 -14.80 -2.04 18.15
C PHE A 8 -13.65 -2.94 17.69
N LEU A 9 -12.75 -3.32 18.61
CA LEU A 9 -11.61 -4.20 18.32
C LEU A 9 -12.08 -5.57 17.79
N ASN A 10 -13.15 -6.12 18.34
CA ASN A 10 -13.73 -7.37 17.84
C ASN A 10 -14.30 -7.22 16.42
N LEU A 11 -14.97 -6.11 16.12
CA LEU A 11 -15.52 -5.85 14.79
C LEU A 11 -14.43 -5.70 13.73
N ILE A 12 -13.39 -4.91 13.98
CA ILE A 12 -12.31 -4.71 12.99
C ILE A 12 -11.49 -5.99 12.80
N LYS A 13 -11.33 -6.81 13.84
CA LYS A 13 -10.66 -8.11 13.73
C LYS A 13 -11.45 -9.07 12.84
N ALA A 14 -12.76 -9.17 13.04
CA ALA A 14 -13.62 -9.99 12.19
C ALA A 14 -13.61 -9.52 10.73
N GLN A 15 -13.65 -8.21 10.48
CA GLN A 15 -13.53 -7.66 9.13
C GLN A 15 -12.16 -8.00 8.52
N LYS A 16 -11.07 -7.84 9.26
CA LYS A 16 -9.72 -8.17 8.79
C LYS A 16 -9.61 -9.64 8.38
N GLU A 17 -10.15 -10.55 9.18
CA GLU A 17 -10.17 -11.98 8.87
C GLU A 17 -10.93 -12.26 7.56
N LEU A 18 -12.02 -11.53 7.30
CA LEU A 18 -12.76 -11.61 6.05
C LEU A 18 -11.94 -11.10 4.85
N GLU A 19 -11.30 -9.94 4.96
CA GLU A 19 -10.42 -9.38 3.91
C GLU A 19 -9.30 -10.36 3.53
N VAL A 20 -8.64 -10.96 4.53
CA VAL A 20 -7.59 -11.96 4.31
C VAL A 20 -8.14 -13.21 3.62
N LYS A 21 -9.32 -13.67 4.04
CA LYS A 21 -9.97 -14.83 3.41
C LYS A 21 -10.29 -14.55 1.93
N VAL A 22 -10.88 -13.41 1.63
CA VAL A 22 -11.20 -12.99 0.24
C VAL A 22 -9.93 -12.91 -0.59
N ALA A 23 -8.85 -12.33 -0.05
CA ALA A 23 -7.58 -12.25 -0.76
C ALA A 23 -7.04 -13.63 -1.14
N ASN A 24 -7.11 -14.60 -0.21
CA ASN A 24 -6.64 -15.97 -0.46
C ASN A 24 -7.51 -16.69 -1.51
N GLU A 25 -8.84 -16.57 -1.42
CA GLU A 25 -9.77 -17.18 -2.38
C GLU A 25 -9.60 -16.61 -3.80
N LEU A 26 -9.37 -15.30 -3.91
CA LEU A 26 -9.03 -14.65 -5.17
C LEU A 26 -7.67 -15.14 -5.72
N GLY A 27 -6.68 -15.32 -4.86
CA GLY A 27 -5.38 -15.90 -5.23
C GLY A 27 -5.52 -17.25 -5.95
N LEU A 28 -6.30 -18.17 -5.38
CA LEU A 28 -6.59 -19.48 -6.00
C LEU A 28 -7.37 -19.34 -7.31
N THR A 29 -8.26 -18.35 -7.40
CA THR A 29 -9.03 -18.08 -8.63
C THR A 29 -8.11 -17.58 -9.75
N ILE A 30 -7.14 -16.73 -9.42
CA ILE A 30 -6.17 -16.14 -10.35
C ILE A 30 -5.24 -17.21 -10.92
N GLU A 31 -4.78 -18.15 -10.11
CA GLU A 31 -3.93 -19.28 -10.56
C GLU A 31 -4.61 -20.11 -11.67
N ASN A 32 -5.94 -20.22 -11.63
CA ASN A 32 -6.71 -20.97 -12.61
C ASN A 32 -7.12 -20.14 -13.84
N ALA A 33 -7.02 -18.82 -13.79
CA ALA A 33 -7.34 -17.95 -14.91
C ALA A 33 -6.27 -18.08 -16.00
N LYS A 34 -6.69 -18.25 -17.26
CA LYS A 34 -5.76 -18.29 -18.41
C LYS A 34 -5.59 -16.95 -19.11
N ASN A 35 -6.53 -16.03 -18.92
CA ASN A 35 -6.54 -14.73 -19.57
C ASN A 35 -5.93 -13.67 -18.65
N GLU A 36 -4.92 -12.95 -19.12
CA GLU A 36 -4.17 -11.97 -18.31
C GLU A 36 -5.00 -10.74 -17.92
N VAL A 37 -5.99 -10.33 -18.74
CA VAL A 37 -6.88 -9.22 -18.37
C VAL A 37 -7.78 -9.62 -17.19
N VAL A 38 -8.27 -10.86 -17.19
CA VAL A 38 -9.05 -11.41 -16.07
C VAL A 38 -8.17 -11.53 -14.82
N LYS A 39 -6.92 -12.01 -14.95
CA LYS A 39 -5.99 -12.06 -13.83
C LYS A 39 -5.74 -10.68 -13.24
N LEU A 40 -5.42 -9.70 -14.08
CA LEU A 40 -5.18 -8.31 -13.65
C LEU A 40 -6.34 -7.77 -12.83
N LEU A 41 -7.58 -7.92 -13.32
CA LEU A 41 -8.76 -7.43 -12.60
C LEU A 41 -8.91 -8.09 -11.22
N LEU A 42 -8.73 -9.41 -11.15
CA LEU A 42 -8.83 -10.16 -9.88
C LEU A 42 -7.66 -9.83 -8.94
N ASP A 43 -6.45 -9.65 -9.47
CA ASP A 43 -5.26 -9.25 -8.72
C ASP A 43 -5.45 -7.89 -8.07
N VAL A 44 -6.02 -6.90 -8.78
CA VAL A 44 -6.32 -5.58 -8.21
C VAL A 44 -7.23 -5.69 -7.00
N ILE A 45 -8.33 -6.45 -7.11
CA ILE A 45 -9.27 -6.66 -5.99
C ILE A 45 -8.58 -7.40 -4.84
N ARG A 46 -7.73 -8.40 -5.15
CA ARG A 46 -6.95 -9.11 -4.15
C ARG A 46 -6.01 -8.17 -3.39
N MET A 47 -5.29 -7.31 -4.11
CA MET A 47 -4.35 -6.34 -3.54
C MET A 47 -5.07 -5.32 -2.66
N ASP A 48 -6.25 -4.86 -3.05
CA ASP A 48 -7.09 -4.00 -2.21
C ASP A 48 -7.54 -4.69 -0.92
N SER A 49 -7.93 -5.97 -0.99
CA SER A 49 -8.30 -6.73 0.20
C SER A 49 -7.11 -6.87 1.17
N ILE A 50 -5.90 -7.10 0.65
CA ILE A 50 -4.67 -7.13 1.45
C ILE A 50 -4.40 -5.76 2.09
N LYS A 51 -4.55 -4.67 1.32
CA LYS A 51 -4.40 -3.30 1.81
C LYS A 51 -5.38 -3.01 2.95
N HIS A 52 -6.65 -3.37 2.79
CA HIS A 52 -7.67 -3.19 3.84
C HIS A 52 -7.34 -3.97 5.10
N ALA A 53 -6.88 -5.22 4.98
CA ALA A 53 -6.44 -6.02 6.11
C ALA A 53 -5.29 -5.35 6.89
N HIS A 54 -4.33 -4.72 6.19
CA HIS A 54 -3.26 -3.95 6.83
C HIS A 54 -3.78 -2.68 7.52
N ILE A 55 -4.68 -1.92 6.89
CA ILE A 55 -5.31 -0.75 7.51
C ILE A 55 -6.02 -1.14 8.81
N LEU A 56 -6.80 -2.23 8.79
CA LEU A 56 -7.51 -2.74 9.97
C LEU A 56 -6.54 -3.20 11.07
N GLN A 57 -5.41 -3.81 10.70
CA GLN A 57 -4.35 -4.14 11.66
C GLN A 57 -3.73 -2.88 12.27
N SER A 58 -3.46 -1.84 11.46
CA SER A 58 -2.91 -0.58 11.95
C SER A 58 -3.86 0.12 12.92
N LEU A 59 -5.18 0.09 12.68
CA LEU A 59 -6.18 0.57 13.63
C LEU A 59 -6.11 -0.16 14.97
N GLU A 60 -6.04 -1.50 14.93
CA GLU A 60 -5.90 -2.33 16.13
C GLU A 60 -4.61 -1.99 16.90
N ASP A 61 -3.50 -1.81 16.19
CA ASP A 61 -2.19 -1.55 16.78
C ASP A 61 -2.11 -0.17 17.46
N ILE A 62 -2.67 0.87 16.83
CA ILE A 62 -2.73 2.22 17.42
C ILE A 62 -3.58 2.19 18.70
N ILE A 63 -4.76 1.55 18.67
CA ILE A 63 -5.65 1.45 19.85
C ILE A 63 -4.97 0.69 20.99
N LYS A 64 -4.15 -0.31 20.67
CA LYS A 64 -3.37 -1.07 21.66
C LYS A 64 -2.08 -0.37 22.09
N GLY A 65 -1.80 0.83 21.58
CA GLY A 65 -0.60 1.59 21.90
C GLY A 65 0.70 0.93 21.44
N LYS A 66 0.66 0.11 20.38
CA LYS A 66 1.88 -0.45 19.79
C LYS A 66 2.63 0.63 19.02
N ILE A 67 3.91 0.80 19.35
CA ILE A 67 4.80 1.77 18.71
C ILE A 67 5.94 1.01 18.02
N PHE A 68 6.44 1.57 16.91
CA PHE A 68 7.60 1.07 16.17
C PHE A 68 8.83 0.86 17.07
N SER A 69 9.59 -0.21 16.79
CA SER A 69 10.88 -0.43 17.46
C SER A 69 12.02 0.33 16.76
N TYR A 70 13.09 0.66 17.50
CA TYR A 70 14.26 1.36 16.93
C TYR A 70 15.03 0.50 15.90
N VAL A 71 15.04 -0.82 16.05
CA VAL A 71 15.72 -1.74 15.11
C VAL A 71 15.00 -1.76 13.76
N GLU A 72 13.68 -1.83 13.79
CA GLU A 72 12.80 -1.78 12.62
C GLU A 72 13.02 -0.52 11.78
N LYS A 73 13.27 0.64 12.42
CA LYS A 73 13.56 1.91 11.74
C LYS A 73 14.77 1.81 10.81
N THR A 74 15.90 1.25 11.27
CA THR A 74 17.16 1.28 10.51
C THR A 74 17.10 0.35 9.31
N GLU A 75 16.56 -0.85 9.50
CA GLU A 75 16.37 -1.83 8.41
C GLU A 75 15.39 -1.30 7.37
N LEU A 76 14.30 -0.67 7.82
CA LEU A 76 13.30 -0.09 6.93
C LEU A 76 13.85 1.09 6.13
N LYS A 77 14.62 2.01 6.73
CA LYS A 77 15.26 3.11 5.98
C LYS A 77 16.15 2.60 4.85
N ASN A 78 16.99 1.61 5.13
CA ASN A 78 17.87 1.00 4.12
C ASN A 78 17.08 0.30 3.00
N ALA A 79 15.94 -0.31 3.32
CA ALA A 79 15.07 -0.89 2.31
C ALA A 79 14.43 0.22 1.45
N LEU A 80 13.89 1.27 2.07
CA LEU A 80 13.24 2.38 1.37
C LEU A 80 14.17 3.10 0.41
N GLU A 81 15.42 3.39 0.80
CA GLU A 81 16.41 4.01 -0.10
C GLU A 81 16.60 3.18 -1.39
N LYS A 82 16.71 1.86 -1.24
CA LYS A 82 16.84 0.95 -2.39
C LYS A 82 15.58 0.98 -3.26
N HIS A 83 14.40 1.04 -2.67
CA HIS A 83 13.15 1.11 -3.42
C HIS A 83 12.98 2.45 -4.13
N ILE A 84 13.30 3.58 -3.50
CA ILE A 84 13.27 4.92 -4.12
C ILE A 84 14.17 4.97 -5.36
N ILE A 85 15.36 4.35 -5.31
CA ILE A 85 16.25 4.27 -6.48
C ILE A 85 15.61 3.41 -7.60
N LYS A 86 15.00 2.28 -7.25
CA LYS A 86 14.32 1.39 -8.22
C LYS A 86 13.11 2.07 -8.86
N GLU A 87 12.28 2.77 -8.10
CA GLU A 87 11.15 3.55 -8.63
C GLU A 87 11.63 4.57 -9.67
N GLN A 88 12.72 5.29 -9.39
CA GLN A 88 13.31 6.24 -10.34
C GLN A 88 13.79 5.57 -11.64
N GLU A 89 14.33 4.35 -11.54
CA GLU A 89 14.70 3.54 -12.70
C GLU A 89 13.47 3.09 -13.50
N MET A 90 12.41 2.63 -12.83
CA MET A 90 11.15 2.22 -13.46
C MET A 90 10.48 3.38 -14.19
N LEU A 91 10.40 4.55 -13.55
CA LEU A 91 9.92 5.80 -14.16
C LEU A 91 10.65 6.11 -15.48
N SER A 92 11.98 6.13 -15.43
CA SER A 92 12.81 6.44 -16.59
C SER A 92 12.59 5.46 -17.74
N LYS A 93 12.44 4.17 -17.43
CA LYS A 93 12.18 3.12 -18.43
C LYS A 93 10.79 3.23 -19.05
N ILE A 94 9.74 3.45 -18.24
CA ILE A 94 8.39 3.59 -18.75
C ILE A 94 8.27 4.84 -19.62
N GLU A 95 8.90 5.95 -19.24
CA GLU A 95 8.96 7.16 -20.08
C GLU A 95 9.63 6.88 -21.44
N GLU A 96 10.73 6.13 -21.46
CA GLU A 96 11.42 5.76 -22.70
C GLU A 96 10.55 4.88 -23.60
N ILE A 97 9.87 3.89 -23.03
CA ILE A 97 8.94 3.01 -23.76
C ILE A 97 7.78 3.84 -24.33
N THR A 98 7.16 4.68 -23.52
CA THR A 98 6.00 5.50 -23.89
C THR A 98 6.32 6.45 -25.04
N LYS A 99 7.54 7.01 -25.10
CA LYS A 99 8.01 7.87 -26.20
C LYS A 99 8.14 7.14 -27.54
N LYS A 100 8.31 5.82 -27.53
CA LYS A 100 8.51 4.98 -28.72
C LYS A 100 7.22 4.34 -29.24
N VAL A 101 6.11 4.44 -28.50
CA VAL A 101 4.82 3.84 -28.86
C VAL A 101 3.95 4.85 -29.61
N GLU A 102 3.48 4.45 -30.80
CA GLU A 102 2.56 5.26 -31.61
C GLU A 102 1.08 4.93 -31.35
N GLU A 103 0.78 3.72 -30.87
CA GLU A 103 -0.58 3.27 -30.64
C GLU A 103 -1.18 3.95 -29.40
N ASN A 104 -2.27 4.70 -29.58
CA ASN A 104 -2.83 5.58 -28.57
C ASN A 104 -3.39 4.83 -27.36
N HIS A 105 -4.02 3.66 -27.55
CA HIS A 105 -4.56 2.89 -26.42
C HIS A 105 -3.44 2.35 -25.53
N VAL A 106 -2.35 1.83 -26.12
CA VAL A 106 -1.17 1.39 -25.38
C VAL A 106 -0.54 2.57 -24.64
N LYS A 107 -0.44 3.74 -25.29
CA LYS A 107 0.13 4.94 -24.68
C LYS A 107 -0.65 5.38 -23.44
N LEU A 108 -1.98 5.39 -23.49
CA LEU A 108 -2.82 5.73 -22.34
C LEU A 108 -2.60 4.79 -21.15
N ILE A 109 -2.42 3.49 -21.41
CA ILE A 109 -2.13 2.51 -20.35
C ILE A 109 -0.75 2.77 -19.74
N LEU A 110 0.28 3.01 -20.57
CA LEU A 110 1.63 3.30 -20.11
C LEU A 110 1.72 4.62 -19.32
N ASP A 111 0.99 5.66 -19.75
CA ASP A 111 0.85 6.91 -19.00
C ASP A 111 0.18 6.67 -17.65
N GLY A 112 -0.80 5.74 -17.59
CA GLY A 112 -1.39 5.26 -16.34
C GLY A 112 -0.32 4.73 -15.38
N ILE A 113 0.46 3.74 -15.82
CA ILE A 113 1.54 3.13 -15.04
C ILE A 113 2.56 4.19 -14.60
N LEU A 114 2.96 5.09 -15.51
CA LEU A 114 3.90 6.17 -15.20
C LEU A 114 3.40 7.05 -14.04
N ASN A 115 2.12 7.43 -14.08
CA ASN A 115 1.52 8.20 -13.00
C ASN A 115 1.50 7.42 -11.68
N GLU A 116 1.28 6.10 -11.71
CA GLU A 116 1.32 5.26 -10.50
C GLU A 116 2.71 5.24 -9.88
N GLU A 117 3.77 5.02 -10.67
CA GLU A 117 5.13 4.99 -10.14
C GLU A 117 5.58 6.35 -9.60
N GLN A 118 5.07 7.46 -10.16
CA GLN A 118 5.31 8.79 -9.60
C GLN A 118 4.71 8.94 -8.20
N ARG A 119 3.50 8.41 -7.99
CA ARG A 119 2.83 8.40 -6.69
C ARG A 119 3.55 7.45 -5.72
N HIS A 120 3.97 6.26 -6.16
CA HIS A 120 4.76 5.34 -5.34
C HIS A 120 6.06 5.98 -4.86
N HIS A 121 6.83 6.60 -5.76
CA HIS A 121 8.08 7.28 -5.42
C HIS A 121 7.88 8.41 -4.42
N ALA A 122 6.85 9.24 -4.61
CA ALA A 122 6.52 10.31 -3.68
C ALA A 122 6.13 9.77 -2.30
N SER A 123 5.35 8.69 -2.28
CA SER A 123 4.91 8.02 -1.05
C SER A 123 6.10 7.44 -0.28
N LEU A 124 7.00 6.72 -0.95
CA LEU A 124 8.21 6.15 -0.32
C LEU A 124 9.11 7.23 0.29
N LYS A 125 9.26 8.39 -0.38
CA LYS A 125 9.98 9.54 0.17
C LYS A 125 9.33 10.10 1.43
N GLN A 126 8.00 10.27 1.42
CA GLN A 126 7.25 10.71 2.60
C GLN A 126 7.43 9.73 3.78
N LEU A 127 7.39 8.42 3.51
CA LEU A 127 7.65 7.40 4.53
C LEU A 127 9.09 7.48 5.05
N TYR A 128 10.07 7.68 4.18
CA TYR A 128 11.47 7.85 4.59
C TYR A 128 11.65 9.05 5.52
N GLU A 129 11.11 10.21 5.15
CA GLU A 129 11.14 11.43 5.95
C GLU A 129 10.42 11.27 7.30
N PHE A 130 9.31 10.52 7.29
CA PHE A 130 8.57 10.18 8.51
C PHE A 130 9.44 9.37 9.48
N LEU A 131 10.16 8.36 9.01
CA LEU A 131 11.04 7.55 9.85
C LEU A 131 12.15 8.38 10.51
N GLU A 132 12.59 9.49 9.89
CA GLU A 132 13.57 10.39 10.51
C GLU A 132 13.04 11.08 11.77
N ARG A 133 11.71 11.31 11.83
CA ARG A 133 11.04 12.04 12.91
C ARG A 133 10.38 11.13 13.95
N ILE A 134 10.49 9.81 13.78
CA ILE A 134 9.70 8.82 14.54
C ILE A 134 9.91 8.87 16.06
N GLU A 135 11.07 9.34 16.53
CA GLU A 135 11.41 9.44 17.97
C GLU A 135 10.65 10.55 18.71
N GLY A 136 9.94 11.43 17.99
CA GLY A 136 9.17 12.53 18.56
C GLY A 136 7.68 12.52 18.21
N LEU A 137 7.15 11.40 17.73
CA LEU A 137 5.75 11.32 17.29
C LEU A 137 4.77 11.11 18.45
N THR A 138 3.62 11.74 18.30
CA THR A 138 2.43 11.55 19.13
C THR A 138 1.48 10.52 18.53
N GLU A 139 0.50 10.08 19.31
CA GLU A 139 -0.59 9.24 18.80
C GLU A 139 -1.40 9.97 17.70
N GLU A 140 -1.62 11.28 17.84
CA GLU A 140 -2.31 12.11 16.85
C GLU A 140 -1.57 12.11 15.51
N ASP A 141 -0.23 12.18 15.54
CA ASP A 141 0.57 12.03 14.33
C ASP A 141 0.29 10.69 13.65
N LEU A 142 0.25 9.58 14.41
CA LEU A 142 -0.02 8.24 13.86
C LEU A 142 -1.42 8.16 13.21
N TRP A 143 -2.42 8.79 13.81
CA TRP A 143 -3.77 8.90 13.23
C TRP A 143 -3.77 9.69 11.92
N ASP A 144 -3.09 10.83 11.87
CA ASP A 144 -2.95 11.64 10.66
C ASP A 144 -2.19 10.93 9.55
N TYR A 145 -1.17 10.14 9.92
CA TYR A 145 -0.46 9.29 8.98
C TYR A 145 -1.38 8.19 8.45
N LEU A 146 -2.02 7.42 9.32
CA LEU A 146 -2.90 6.35 8.88
C LEU A 146 -4.03 6.89 8.00
N ASN A 147 -4.61 8.05 8.31
CA ASN A 147 -5.65 8.66 7.48
C ASN A 147 -5.12 9.04 6.09
N ARG A 148 -3.90 9.57 5.98
CA ARG A 148 -3.28 9.81 4.68
C ARG A 148 -3.12 8.50 3.91
N TRP A 149 -2.44 7.50 4.50
CA TRP A 149 -2.07 6.22 3.91
C TRP A 149 -3.24 5.28 3.61
N ALA A 150 -4.28 5.26 4.43
CA ALA A 150 -5.50 4.50 4.17
C ALA A 150 -6.29 5.07 2.99
N ASN A 151 -6.17 6.37 2.74
CA ASN A 151 -6.83 7.06 1.62
C ASN A 151 -5.89 7.27 0.42
N PHE A 152 -4.63 6.82 0.49
CA PHE A 152 -3.79 6.65 -0.69
C PHE A 152 -4.40 5.51 -1.53
N SER A 153 -5.40 5.88 -2.30
CA SER A 153 -5.87 5.13 -3.44
C SER A 153 -5.15 5.69 -4.65
N THR A 154 -4.68 4.77 -5.49
CA THR A 154 -4.18 5.00 -6.85
C THR A 154 -4.82 6.22 -7.51
#